data_AF-A0A3N5FCV7-F1
#
_entry.id   AF-A0A3N5FCV7-F1
#
_cell.length_a   1.000
_cell.length_b   1.000
_cell.length_c   1.000
_cell.angle_alpha   90.00
_cell.angle_beta   90.00
_cell.angle_gamma   90.00
#
_symmetry.space_group_name_H-M   'P 1'
#
loop_
_entity.id
_entity.type
_entity.pdbx_description
1 polymer ?
#
loop_
_entity_poly.entity_id
_entity_poly.type
_entity_poly.pdbx_seq_one_letter_code
_entity_poly.pdbx_strand_id
1 'polypeptide(L)'
;MEVRVEEIGTLTKKISVTLPENVVQPKLDEAYDKLKKDIRIKGFRRGKVPRSVIVKNYKPQVEGEVGEKLVQDTYFDAIEKQGLDPVVHPDITSVKYNEDGTFTYVANVDTKPQFELASYKGLEIEKPAVTVSDEEIENELNALRKDMAVLRAVDDRAVAEGDIVVVDFQGYHKGNALKQVKNDDYSVDVGSGRMGKEFEEKLVGMKKGEEASHVVSFPEKHSNPILAGKDI
;
A
#
# COMPACT_ATOMS: atom_id res chain seq x y z
N MET A 1 -16.72 5.80 -37.77
CA MET A 1 -16.63 5.16 -36.45
C MET A 1 -18.00 5.27 -35.83
N GLU A 2 -18.63 4.14 -35.59
CA GLU A 2 -19.92 4.04 -34.90
C GLU A 2 -19.66 3.49 -33.50
N VAL A 3 -20.26 4.11 -32.48
CA VAL A 3 -20.11 3.70 -31.08
C VAL A 3 -21.50 3.47 -30.52
N ARG A 4 -21.75 2.28 -29.99
CA ARG A 4 -23.00 1.92 -29.31
C ARG A 4 -22.71 1.58 -27.86
N VAL A 5 -23.49 2.16 -26.95
CA VAL A 5 -23.37 1.94 -25.51
C VAL A 5 -24.61 1.21 -25.03
N GLU A 6 -24.42 0.07 -24.38
CA GLU A 6 -25.49 -0.70 -23.73
C GLU A 6 -25.19 -0.75 -22.22
N GLU A 7 -26.21 -0.53 -21.38
CA GLU A 7 -26.05 -0.66 -19.93
C GLU A 7 -26.31 -2.12 -19.53
N ILE A 8 -25.28 -2.81 -19.02
CA ILE A 8 -25.40 -4.22 -18.59
C ILE A 8 -25.75 -4.29 -17.09
N GLY A 9 -25.17 -3.39 -16.30
CA GLY A 9 -25.35 -3.35 -14.85
C GLY A 9 -25.32 -1.93 -14.31
N THR A 10 -25.37 -1.81 -12.99
CA THR A 10 -25.44 -0.52 -12.29
C THR A 10 -24.21 0.37 -12.55
N LEU A 11 -23.04 -0.25 -12.71
CA LEU A 11 -21.77 0.43 -12.96
C LEU A 11 -21.14 0.04 -14.30
N THR A 12 -21.49 -1.14 -14.82
CA THR A 12 -20.88 -1.73 -16.00
C THR A 12 -21.65 -1.38 -17.26
N LYS A 13 -20.96 -0.74 -18.21
CA LYS A 13 -21.47 -0.42 -19.55
C LYS A 13 -20.70 -1.23 -20.60
N LYS A 14 -21.43 -1.73 -21.59
CA LYS A 14 -20.89 -2.35 -22.79
C LYS A 14 -20.73 -1.30 -23.86
N ILE A 15 -19.53 -1.16 -24.39
CA ILE A 15 -19.25 -0.28 -25.53
C ILE A 15 -18.92 -1.17 -26.72
N SER A 16 -19.75 -1.10 -27.76
CA SER A 16 -19.49 -1.74 -29.04
C SER A 16 -19.03 -0.67 -30.02
N VAL A 17 -17.80 -0.80 -30.51
CA VAL A 17 -17.20 0.14 -31.47
C VAL A 17 -17.05 -0.55 -32.82
N THR A 18 -17.58 0.07 -33.86
CA THR A 18 -17.43 -0.38 -35.26
C THR A 18 -16.64 0.64 -36.05
N LEU A 19 -15.50 0.20 -36.58
CA LEU A 19 -14.62 0.96 -37.44
C LEU A 19 -14.89 0.61 -38.91
N PRO A 20 -15.08 1.63 -39.77
CA PRO A 20 -15.28 1.41 -41.20
C PRO A 20 -14.00 0.91 -41.89
N GLU A 21 -14.17 0.20 -43.01
CA GLU A 21 -13.08 -0.41 -43.78
C GLU A 21 -11.98 0.58 -44.17
N ASN A 22 -12.35 1.83 -44.48
CA ASN A 22 -11.42 2.89 -44.88
C ASN A 22 -10.38 3.25 -43.81
N VAL A 23 -10.64 2.94 -42.54
CA VAL A 23 -9.68 3.13 -41.43
C VAL A 23 -8.88 1.85 -41.17
N VAL A 24 -9.50 0.70 -41.37
CA VAL A 24 -8.93 -0.62 -41.04
C VAL A 24 -7.96 -1.10 -42.11
N GLN A 25 -8.33 -1.02 -43.40
CA GLN A 25 -7.50 -1.49 -44.51
C GLN A 25 -6.11 -0.84 -44.55
N PRO A 26 -5.96 0.50 -44.42
CA PRO A 26 -4.63 1.11 -44.45
C PRO A 26 -3.70 0.60 -43.34
N LYS A 27 -4.25 0.31 -42.15
CA LYS A 27 -3.49 -0.21 -40.99
C LYS A 27 -3.09 -1.68 -41.21
N LEU A 28 -3.98 -2.49 -41.80
CA LEU A 28 -3.66 -3.86 -42.22
C LEU A 28 -2.60 -3.87 -43.33
N ASP A 29 -2.74 -3.02 -44.33
CA ASP A 29 -1.79 -2.86 -45.44
C ASP A 29 -0.39 -2.50 -44.93
N GLU A 30 -0.30 -1.52 -44.03
CA GLU A 30 0.95 -1.11 -43.40
C GLU A 30 1.60 -2.26 -42.61
N ALA A 31 0.81 -3.04 -41.87
CA ALA A 31 1.29 -4.19 -41.11
C ALA A 31 1.80 -5.30 -42.04
N TYR A 32 1.08 -5.62 -43.12
CA TYR A 32 1.54 -6.59 -44.11
C TYR A 32 2.83 -6.14 -44.82
N ASP A 33 2.97 -4.86 -45.12
CA ASP A 33 4.17 -4.31 -45.76
C ASP A 33 5.39 -4.28 -44.83
N LYS A 34 5.19 -4.04 -43.53
CA LYS A 34 6.24 -4.21 -42.51
C LYS A 34 6.65 -5.68 -42.42
N LEU A 35 5.67 -6.56 -42.24
CA LEU A 35 5.91 -7.99 -42.11
C LEU A 35 6.66 -8.55 -43.33
N LYS A 36 6.33 -8.11 -44.54
CA LYS A 36 6.99 -8.48 -45.80
C LYS A 36 8.51 -8.23 -45.79
N LYS A 37 8.99 -7.20 -45.10
CA LYS A 37 10.43 -6.87 -45.01
C LYS A 37 11.17 -7.82 -44.06
N ASP A 38 10.49 -8.26 -43.01
CA ASP A 38 11.11 -9.00 -41.91
C ASP A 38 11.07 -10.52 -42.12
N ILE A 39 9.97 -11.04 -42.69
CA ILE A 39 9.75 -12.49 -42.80
C ILE A 39 10.64 -13.18 -43.85
N ARG A 40 10.96 -14.44 -43.54
CA ARG A 40 11.64 -15.37 -44.46
C ARG A 40 10.71 -16.56 -44.72
N ILE A 41 10.13 -16.60 -45.92
CA ILE A 41 9.27 -17.71 -46.37
C ILE A 41 10.06 -18.59 -47.35
N LYS A 42 9.98 -19.92 -47.18
CA LYS A 42 10.65 -20.89 -48.07
C LYS A 42 10.18 -20.69 -49.52
N GLY A 43 11.14 -20.53 -50.43
CA GLY A 43 10.89 -20.31 -51.86
C GLY A 43 10.86 -18.84 -52.30
N PHE A 44 10.86 -17.87 -51.37
CA PHE A 44 10.86 -16.44 -51.72
C PHE A 44 12.04 -15.69 -51.09
N ARG A 45 12.62 -14.75 -51.84
CA ARG A 45 13.64 -13.82 -51.32
C ARG A 45 12.97 -12.84 -50.35
N ARG A 46 13.64 -12.53 -49.23
CA ARG A 46 13.19 -11.54 -48.23
C ARG A 46 12.76 -10.24 -48.93
N GLY A 47 11.62 -9.68 -48.53
CA GLY A 47 11.05 -8.46 -49.13
C GLY A 47 10.34 -8.63 -50.48
N LYS A 48 10.40 -9.81 -51.12
CA LYS A 48 9.81 -10.08 -52.45
C LYS A 48 8.73 -11.18 -52.41
N VAL A 49 8.21 -11.49 -51.24
CA VAL A 49 7.07 -12.41 -51.10
C VAL A 49 5.78 -11.73 -51.63
N PRO A 50 4.98 -12.38 -52.48
CA PRO A 50 3.67 -11.89 -52.88
C PRO A 50 2.72 -11.75 -51.70
N ARG A 51 1.90 -10.70 -51.69
CA ARG A 51 0.98 -10.37 -50.60
C ARG A 51 0.01 -11.52 -50.28
N SER A 52 -0.53 -12.19 -51.31
CA SER A 52 -1.46 -13.31 -51.14
C SER A 52 -0.87 -14.48 -50.33
N VAL A 53 0.44 -14.72 -50.45
CA VAL A 53 1.14 -15.77 -49.70
C VAL A 53 1.32 -15.34 -48.24
N ILE A 54 1.60 -14.06 -47.98
CA ILE A 54 1.74 -13.52 -46.62
C ILE A 54 0.40 -13.58 -45.89
N VAL A 55 -0.67 -13.08 -46.52
CA VAL A 55 -2.03 -13.11 -45.97
C VAL A 55 -2.42 -14.55 -45.61
N LYS A 56 -2.22 -15.51 -46.52
CA LYS A 56 -2.60 -16.90 -46.25
C LYS A 56 -1.91 -17.52 -45.03
N ASN A 57 -0.64 -17.18 -44.78
CA ASN A 57 0.15 -17.80 -43.71
C ASN A 57 0.12 -17.00 -42.39
N TYR A 58 -0.06 -15.68 -42.45
CA TYR A 58 0.12 -14.78 -41.31
C TYR A 58 -1.13 -13.94 -40.99
N LYS A 59 -2.27 -14.18 -41.65
CA LYS A 59 -3.52 -13.45 -41.41
C LYS A 59 -3.90 -13.40 -39.92
N PRO A 60 -3.97 -14.51 -39.16
CA PRO A 60 -4.35 -14.46 -37.75
C PRO A 60 -3.40 -13.63 -36.88
N GLN A 61 -2.10 -13.66 -37.20
CA GLN A 61 -1.10 -12.90 -36.45
C GLN A 61 -1.22 -11.40 -36.72
N VAL A 62 -1.34 -11.00 -37.99
CA VAL A 62 -1.48 -9.60 -38.39
C VAL A 62 -2.80 -9.02 -37.89
N GLU A 63 -3.90 -9.77 -37.99
CA GLU A 63 -5.20 -9.34 -37.48
C GLU A 63 -5.20 -9.16 -35.97
N GLY A 64 -4.50 -10.02 -35.22
CA GLY A 64 -4.34 -9.87 -33.77
C GLY A 64 -3.58 -8.60 -33.39
N GLU A 65 -2.40 -8.38 -33.97
CA GLU A 65 -1.54 -7.22 -33.68
C GLU A 65 -2.20 -5.90 -34.10
N VAL A 66 -2.76 -5.84 -35.31
CA VAL A 66 -3.46 -4.65 -35.80
C VAL A 66 -4.74 -4.43 -35.02
N GLY A 67 -5.43 -5.50 -34.62
CA GLY A 67 -6.66 -5.42 -33.84
C GLY A 67 -6.42 -4.81 -32.46
N GLU A 68 -5.39 -5.29 -31.74
CA GLU A 68 -5.00 -4.72 -30.45
C GLU A 68 -4.64 -3.24 -30.58
N LYS A 69 -3.87 -2.88 -31.61
CA LYS A 69 -3.50 -1.50 -31.88
C LYS A 69 -4.70 -0.62 -32.23
N LEU A 70 -5.64 -1.12 -33.03
CA LEU A 70 -6.88 -0.41 -33.37
C LEU A 70 -7.75 -0.18 -32.13
N VAL A 71 -7.82 -1.16 -31.22
CA VAL A 71 -8.53 -0.97 -29.95
C VAL A 71 -7.84 0.11 -29.11
N GLN A 72 -6.51 0.04 -28.94
CA GLN A 72 -5.76 1.05 -28.17
C GLN A 72 -5.90 2.46 -28.77
N ASP A 73 -5.80 2.60 -30.10
CA ASP A 73 -5.91 3.88 -30.80
C ASP A 73 -7.34 4.47 -30.70
N THR A 74 -8.39 3.63 -30.69
CA THR A 74 -9.77 4.11 -30.82
C THR A 74 -10.60 4.08 -29.54
N TYR A 75 -10.14 3.37 -28.51
CA TYR A 75 -10.88 3.22 -27.25
C TYR A 75 -11.05 4.55 -26.52
N PHE A 76 -9.97 5.34 -26.40
CA PHE A 76 -10.03 6.65 -25.75
C PHE A 76 -10.97 7.61 -26.48
N ASP A 77 -10.88 7.68 -27.81
CA ASP A 77 -11.79 8.47 -28.65
C ASP A 77 -13.26 8.03 -28.49
N ALA A 78 -13.52 6.72 -28.34
CA ALA A 78 -14.86 6.19 -28.17
C ALA A 78 -15.49 6.62 -26.84
N ILE A 79 -14.70 6.61 -25.78
CA ILE A 79 -15.11 7.02 -24.42
C ILE A 79 -15.34 8.52 -24.35
N GLU A 80 -14.41 9.31 -24.89
CA GLU A 80 -14.50 10.77 -24.86
C GLU A 80 -15.76 11.26 -25.59
N LYS A 81 -16.08 10.66 -26.75
CA LYS A 81 -17.31 10.97 -27.51
C LYS A 81 -18.60 10.66 -26.74
N GLN A 82 -18.56 9.69 -25.82
CA GLN A 82 -19.70 9.31 -25.00
C GLN A 82 -19.69 9.97 -23.60
N GLY A 83 -18.66 10.77 -23.30
CA GLY A 83 -18.50 11.43 -22.00
C GLY A 83 -18.43 10.44 -20.83
N LEU A 84 -17.94 9.22 -21.06
CA LEU A 84 -17.82 8.21 -20.03
C LEU A 84 -16.53 8.43 -19.24
N ASP A 85 -16.58 8.24 -17.92
CA ASP A 85 -15.42 8.32 -17.03
C ASP A 85 -15.15 6.93 -16.44
N PRO A 86 -14.41 6.07 -17.16
CA PRO A 86 -14.10 4.72 -16.72
C PRO A 86 -13.13 4.74 -15.54
N VAL A 87 -13.40 3.89 -14.54
CA VAL A 87 -12.58 3.80 -13.31
C VAL A 87 -11.47 2.75 -13.45
N VAL A 88 -11.69 1.77 -14.33
CA VAL A 88 -10.82 0.61 -14.52
C VAL A 88 -10.51 0.46 -16.00
N HIS A 89 -9.40 -0.23 -16.31
CA HIS A 89 -9.10 -0.65 -17.67
C HIS A 89 -10.27 -1.47 -18.25
N PRO A 90 -10.58 -1.30 -19.54
CA PRO A 90 -11.66 -2.03 -20.19
C PRO A 90 -11.36 -3.52 -20.24
N ASP A 91 -12.41 -4.33 -20.09
CA ASP A 91 -12.36 -5.75 -20.43
C ASP A 91 -12.84 -5.95 -21.87
N ILE A 92 -11.92 -6.29 -22.77
CA ILE A 92 -12.21 -6.48 -24.19
C ILE A 92 -12.70 -7.93 -24.37
N THR A 93 -14.00 -8.10 -24.58
CA THR A 93 -14.64 -9.42 -24.65
C THR A 93 -14.71 -10.00 -26.06
N SER A 94 -14.68 -9.15 -27.08
CA SER A 94 -14.80 -9.56 -28.47
C SER A 94 -14.05 -8.62 -29.38
N VAL A 95 -13.26 -9.18 -30.29
CA VAL A 95 -12.61 -8.47 -31.40
C VAL A 95 -12.87 -9.26 -32.68
N LYS A 96 -13.45 -8.63 -33.70
CA LYS A 96 -13.85 -9.28 -34.94
C LYS A 96 -13.55 -8.40 -36.15
N TYR A 97 -12.98 -9.03 -37.18
CA TYR A 97 -12.95 -8.50 -38.54
C TYR A 97 -14.15 -9.07 -39.29
N ASN A 98 -15.03 -8.20 -39.76
CA ASN A 98 -16.24 -8.57 -40.46
C ASN A 98 -15.93 -8.79 -41.96
N GLU A 99 -16.77 -9.59 -42.63
CA GLU A 99 -16.60 -9.91 -44.05
C GLU A 99 -16.76 -8.69 -44.98
N ASP A 100 -17.45 -7.65 -44.49
CA ASP A 100 -17.62 -6.35 -45.16
C ASP A 100 -16.39 -5.42 -45.01
N GLY A 101 -15.29 -5.91 -44.43
CA GLY A 101 -14.07 -5.14 -44.21
C GLY A 101 -14.09 -4.23 -42.98
N THR A 102 -15.18 -4.22 -42.21
CA THR A 102 -15.27 -3.46 -40.97
C THR A 102 -14.61 -4.20 -39.80
N PHE A 103 -14.17 -3.44 -38.79
CA PHE A 103 -13.60 -3.99 -37.55
C PHE A 103 -14.51 -3.63 -36.40
N THR A 104 -14.96 -4.62 -35.64
CA THR A 104 -15.83 -4.42 -34.47
C THR A 104 -15.20 -5.01 -33.23
N TYR A 105 -15.18 -4.23 -32.14
CA TYR A 105 -14.82 -4.74 -30.83
C TYR A 105 -15.84 -4.34 -29.76
N VAL A 106 -15.87 -5.14 -28.70
CA VAL A 106 -16.73 -4.95 -27.53
C VAL A 106 -15.85 -4.81 -26.30
N ALA A 107 -15.98 -3.68 -25.61
CA ALA A 107 -15.32 -3.39 -24.35
C ALA A 107 -16.35 -3.23 -23.24
N ASN A 108 -16.20 -3.95 -22.14
CA ASN A 108 -16.93 -3.70 -20.91
C ASN A 108 -16.14 -2.71 -20.07
N VAL A 109 -16.79 -1.64 -19.63
CA VAL A 109 -16.19 -0.61 -18.80
C VAL A 109 -17.02 -0.39 -17.55
N ASP A 110 -16.33 -0.23 -16.43
CA ASP A 110 -16.95 0.17 -15.17
C ASP A 110 -16.84 1.67 -14.99
N THR A 111 -17.98 2.31 -14.80
CA THR A 111 -18.11 3.76 -14.64
C THR A 111 -18.39 4.12 -13.18
N LYS A 112 -18.05 5.34 -12.79
CA LYS A 112 -18.33 5.82 -11.44
C LYS A 112 -19.84 5.79 -11.16
N PRO A 113 -20.28 5.34 -9.97
CA PRO A 113 -21.67 5.50 -9.57
C PRO A 113 -22.04 6.98 -9.62
N GLN A 114 -23.16 7.28 -10.25
CA GLN A 114 -23.84 8.55 -10.01
C GLN A 114 -24.74 8.36 -8.81
N PHE A 115 -24.46 9.09 -7.73
CA PHE A 115 -25.32 9.13 -6.55
C PHE A 115 -25.60 10.59 -6.20
N GLU A 116 -26.80 10.82 -5.71
CA GLU A 116 -27.17 12.12 -5.15
C GLU A 116 -26.73 12.17 -3.70
N LEU A 117 -26.01 13.23 -3.33
CA LEU A 117 -25.68 13.46 -1.93
C LEU A 117 -26.97 13.74 -1.17
N ALA A 118 -27.20 12.97 -0.09
CA ALA A 118 -28.24 13.28 0.88
C ALA A 118 -27.96 14.63 1.57
N SER A 119 -28.90 15.10 2.41
CA SER A 119 -28.73 16.34 3.18
C SER A 119 -27.58 16.23 4.18
N TYR A 120 -26.38 16.62 3.76
CA TYR A 120 -25.17 16.66 4.58
C TYR A 120 -25.07 17.94 5.43
N LYS A 121 -25.86 18.98 5.09
CA LYS A 121 -25.93 20.22 5.87
C LYS A 121 -26.88 20.04 7.04
N GLY A 122 -26.44 20.42 8.24
CA GLY A 122 -27.20 20.24 9.48
C GLY A 122 -26.85 18.98 10.26
N LEU A 123 -25.82 18.23 9.84
CA LEU A 123 -25.28 17.14 10.65
C LEU A 123 -24.63 17.73 11.91
N GLU A 124 -25.11 17.29 13.07
CA GLU A 124 -24.52 17.62 14.36
C GLU A 124 -23.26 16.78 14.56
N ILE A 125 -22.15 17.45 14.81
CA ILE A 125 -20.86 16.80 15.10
C ILE A 125 -20.41 17.32 16.45
N GLU A 126 -20.13 16.40 17.36
CA GLU A 126 -19.50 16.75 18.63
C GLU A 126 -18.05 17.14 18.37
N LYS A 127 -17.76 18.43 18.55
CA LYS A 127 -16.39 18.92 18.57
C LYS A 127 -15.92 18.95 20.03
N PRO A 128 -15.02 18.05 20.46
CA PRO A 128 -14.46 18.13 21.79
C PRO A 128 -13.74 19.48 21.94
N ALA A 129 -14.07 20.21 22.99
CA ALA A 129 -13.33 21.40 23.36
C ALA A 129 -11.95 20.96 23.87
N VAL A 130 -10.90 21.37 23.17
CA VAL A 130 -9.53 21.15 23.63
C VAL A 130 -9.10 22.41 24.37
N THR A 131 -8.89 22.29 25.67
CA THR A 131 -8.30 23.34 26.51
C THR A 131 -6.97 22.84 27.01
N VAL A 132 -5.91 23.58 26.74
CA VAL A 132 -4.60 23.32 27.32
C VAL A 132 -4.52 24.10 28.63
N SER A 133 -4.29 23.39 29.73
CA SER A 133 -4.12 23.99 31.05
C SER A 133 -2.68 24.45 31.28
N ASP A 134 -2.48 25.42 32.17
CA ASP A 134 -1.13 25.85 32.57
C ASP A 134 -0.33 24.70 33.22
N GLU A 135 -1.03 23.78 33.90
CA GLU A 135 -0.43 22.58 34.51
C GLU A 135 0.15 21.63 33.46
N GLU A 136 -0.56 21.40 32.35
CA GLU A 136 -0.04 20.59 31.24
C GLU A 136 1.19 21.23 30.59
N ILE A 137 1.19 22.55 30.44
CA ILE A 137 2.34 23.30 29.91
C ILE A 137 3.53 23.18 30.86
N GLU A 138 3.31 23.34 32.16
CA GLU A 138 4.38 23.23 33.17
C GLU A 138 4.94 21.80 33.23
N ASN A 139 4.08 20.78 33.15
CA ASN A 139 4.50 19.38 33.09
C ASN A 139 5.37 19.09 31.87
N GLU A 140 4.99 19.58 30.69
CA GLU A 140 5.76 19.40 29.46
C GLU A 140 7.10 20.16 29.52
N LEU A 141 7.10 21.40 30.03
CA LEU A 141 8.34 22.17 30.23
C LEU A 141 9.29 21.47 31.21
N ASN A 142 8.77 20.86 32.27
CA ASN A 142 9.57 20.11 33.23
C ASN A 142 10.11 18.81 32.62
N ALA A 143 9.33 18.12 31.78
CA ALA A 143 9.81 16.96 31.04
C ALA A 143 10.98 17.33 30.10
N LEU A 144 10.83 18.41 29.31
CA LEU A 144 11.89 18.90 28.43
C LEU A 144 13.16 19.30 29.19
N ARG A 145 13.01 19.96 30.35
CA ARG A 145 14.16 20.30 31.21
C ARG A 145 14.88 19.07 31.74
N LYS A 146 14.16 18.01 32.11
CA LYS A 146 14.75 16.74 32.57
C LYS A 146 15.52 16.06 31.43
N ASP A 147 14.96 15.99 30.24
CA ASP A 147 15.61 15.39 29.08
C ASP A 147 16.91 16.12 28.68
N MET A 148 16.98 17.43 28.91
CA MET A 148 18.17 18.25 28.64
C MET A 148 19.13 18.39 29.84
N ALA A 149 18.85 17.73 30.96
CA ALA A 149 19.65 17.88 32.18
C ALA A 149 21.05 17.28 32.02
N VAL A 150 22.05 17.93 32.61
CA VAL A 150 23.42 17.40 32.66
C VAL A 150 23.54 16.41 33.81
N LEU A 151 23.84 15.16 33.49
CA LEU A 151 24.06 14.11 34.48
C LEU A 151 25.39 14.33 35.21
N ARG A 152 25.36 14.15 36.54
CA ARG A 152 26.55 14.18 37.39
C ARG A 152 26.61 12.87 38.16
N ALA A 153 27.81 12.30 38.27
CA ALA A 153 28.02 11.13 39.10
C ALA A 153 27.78 11.48 40.58
N VAL A 154 26.99 10.66 41.25
CA VAL A 154 26.67 10.77 42.69
C VAL A 154 27.03 9.44 43.33
N ASP A 155 27.98 9.46 44.26
CA ASP A 155 28.50 8.25 44.92
C ASP A 155 28.31 8.29 46.46
N ASP A 156 27.82 9.41 47.01
CA ASP A 156 27.77 9.71 48.44
C ASP A 156 26.40 9.44 49.07
N ARG A 157 25.40 9.02 48.29
CA ARG A 157 24.06 8.66 48.77
C ARG A 157 23.44 7.48 48.02
N ALA A 158 22.39 6.91 48.60
CA ALA A 158 21.56 5.91 47.95
C ALA A 158 20.76 6.50 46.78
N VAL A 159 20.33 5.62 45.88
CA VAL A 159 19.50 5.93 44.72
C VAL A 159 18.16 6.51 45.17
N ALA A 160 17.74 7.60 44.53
CA ALA A 160 16.46 8.24 44.75
C ALA A 160 15.66 8.38 43.44
N GLU A 161 14.37 8.70 43.53
CA GLU A 161 13.56 9.03 42.36
C GLU A 161 14.16 10.24 41.60
N GLY A 162 14.23 10.12 40.27
CA GLY A 162 14.85 11.09 39.38
C GLY A 162 16.34 10.89 39.15
N ASP A 163 16.97 9.90 39.77
CA ASP A 163 18.34 9.51 39.46
C ASP A 163 18.38 8.56 38.25
N ILE A 164 19.49 8.63 37.52
CA ILE A 164 19.81 7.66 36.46
C ILE A 164 20.85 6.68 37.00
N VAL A 165 20.50 5.40 36.99
CA VAL A 165 21.39 4.31 37.42
C VAL A 165 21.76 3.45 36.23
N VAL A 166 22.97 2.89 36.27
CA VAL A 166 23.40 1.87 35.31
C VAL A 166 23.40 0.54 36.06
N VAL A 167 22.62 -0.42 35.59
CA VAL A 167 22.39 -1.70 36.27
C VAL A 167 22.53 -2.88 35.31
N ASP A 168 23.05 -3.96 35.85
CA ASP A 168 23.03 -5.28 35.22
C ASP A 168 21.88 -6.08 35.84
N PHE A 169 21.00 -6.64 35.03
CA PHE A 169 19.89 -7.45 35.54
C PHE A 169 19.61 -8.69 34.68
N GLN A 170 19.14 -9.74 35.35
CA GLN A 170 18.71 -10.99 34.75
C GLN A 170 17.41 -11.44 35.41
N GLY A 171 16.34 -11.52 34.61
CA GLY A 171 15.03 -12.01 35.05
C GLY A 171 14.98 -13.55 35.07
N TYR A 172 14.30 -14.10 36.07
CA TYR A 172 14.09 -15.54 36.23
C TYR A 172 12.61 -15.83 36.45
N HIS A 173 12.04 -16.74 35.65
CA HIS A 173 10.67 -17.21 35.90
C HIS A 173 10.68 -18.68 36.34
N LYS A 174 10.18 -18.94 37.55
CA LYS A 174 10.14 -20.30 38.16
C LYS A 174 11.50 -21.01 38.12
N GLY A 175 12.57 -20.28 38.42
CA GLY A 175 13.95 -20.79 38.43
C GLY A 175 14.61 -20.93 37.05
N ASN A 176 13.91 -20.62 35.96
CA ASN A 176 14.48 -20.62 34.61
C ASN A 176 14.85 -19.19 34.20
N ALA A 177 16.11 -18.99 33.79
CA ALA A 177 16.57 -17.71 33.28
C ALA A 177 15.85 -17.34 31.98
N LEU A 178 15.26 -16.15 31.93
CA LEU A 178 14.65 -15.61 30.73
C LEU A 178 15.74 -14.85 29.94
N LYS A 179 16.25 -15.45 28.87
CA LYS A 179 17.31 -14.84 28.04
C LYS A 179 16.91 -13.47 27.47
N GLN A 180 15.61 -13.24 27.27
CA GLN A 180 15.06 -11.98 26.77
C GLN A 180 14.96 -10.90 27.84
N VAL A 181 15.16 -11.25 29.11
CA VAL A 181 15.12 -10.34 30.27
C VAL A 181 16.51 -10.28 30.90
N LYS A 182 17.54 -10.16 30.06
CA LYS A 182 18.92 -9.91 30.47
C LYS A 182 19.40 -8.64 29.81
N ASN A 183 19.88 -7.68 30.59
CA ASN A 183 20.66 -6.57 30.07
C ASN A 183 21.85 -6.31 30.98
N ASP A 184 22.95 -5.93 30.35
CA ASP A 184 24.19 -5.49 30.99
C ASP A 184 24.39 -4.00 30.59
N ASP A 185 24.94 -3.19 31.49
CA ASP A 185 25.14 -1.74 31.36
C ASP A 185 23.86 -0.95 31.00
N TYR A 186 22.71 -1.38 31.53
CA TYR A 186 21.43 -0.76 31.18
C TYR A 186 21.16 0.49 32.01
N SER A 187 20.91 1.61 31.34
CA SER A 187 20.58 2.89 31.98
C SER A 187 19.08 2.95 32.30
N VAL A 188 18.75 3.08 33.59
CA VAL A 188 17.38 3.19 34.10
C VAL A 188 17.19 4.56 34.73
N ASP A 189 16.16 5.28 34.26
CA ASP A 189 15.67 6.50 34.88
C ASP A 189 14.63 6.14 35.95
N VAL A 190 15.02 6.29 37.22
CA VAL A 190 14.26 5.81 38.37
C VAL A 190 13.06 6.72 38.61
N GLY A 191 11.84 6.20 38.49
CA GLY A 191 10.59 6.95 38.61
C GLY A 191 9.99 7.39 37.27
N SER A 192 10.64 7.08 36.13
CA SER A 192 10.09 7.32 34.80
C SER A 192 8.93 6.38 34.43
N GLY A 193 8.83 5.24 35.11
CA GLY A 193 7.86 4.17 34.85
C GLY A 193 8.09 3.41 33.54
N ARG A 194 9.19 3.68 32.82
CA ARG A 194 9.51 3.06 31.52
C ARG A 194 9.85 1.58 31.67
N MET A 195 10.49 1.20 32.77
CA MET A 195 10.84 -0.19 33.08
C MET A 195 9.76 -0.90 33.91
N GLY A 196 8.72 -0.17 34.32
CA GLY A 196 7.69 -0.62 35.24
C GLY A 196 7.94 -0.07 36.65
N LYS A 197 6.90 0.53 37.24
CA LYS A 197 6.98 1.20 38.55
C LYS A 197 7.52 0.29 39.64
N GLU A 198 7.05 -0.97 39.68
CA GLU A 198 7.50 -1.94 40.67
C GLU A 198 9.00 -2.26 40.58
N PHE A 199 9.59 -2.27 39.38
CA PHE A 199 11.02 -2.51 39.22
C PHE A 199 11.84 -1.29 39.69
N GLU A 200 11.44 -0.10 39.26
CA GLU A 200 12.13 1.15 39.60
C GLU A 200 12.06 1.46 41.10
N GLU A 201 10.92 1.22 41.75
CA GLU A 201 10.75 1.37 43.20
C GLU A 201 11.70 0.50 44.02
N LYS A 202 12.10 -0.68 43.51
CA LYS A 202 13.06 -1.56 44.20
C LYS A 202 14.50 -1.10 44.09
N LEU A 203 14.82 -0.28 43.08
CA LEU A 203 16.15 0.33 42.94
C LEU A 203 16.34 1.51 43.90
N VAL A 204 15.25 2.17 44.30
CA VAL A 204 15.28 3.26 45.27
C VAL A 204 15.82 2.75 46.62
N GLY A 205 16.81 3.46 47.16
CA GLY A 205 17.44 3.12 48.44
C GLY A 205 18.67 2.22 48.33
N MET A 206 18.94 1.62 47.18
CA MET A 206 20.16 0.83 46.94
C MET A 206 21.39 1.73 46.83
N LYS A 207 22.56 1.19 47.18
CA LYS A 207 23.86 1.86 46.97
C LYS A 207 24.60 1.31 45.76
N LYS A 208 25.54 2.10 45.25
CA LYS A 208 26.42 1.69 44.14
C LYS A 208 27.19 0.41 44.50
N GLY A 209 27.10 -0.59 43.63
CA GLY A 209 27.76 -1.89 43.80
C GLY A 209 27.02 -2.86 44.72
N GLU A 210 25.81 -2.52 45.18
CA GLU A 210 24.94 -3.42 45.93
C GLU A 210 24.22 -4.39 44.98
N GLU A 211 24.23 -5.67 45.30
CA GLU A 211 23.50 -6.71 44.59
C GLU A 211 22.21 -7.04 45.36
N ALA A 212 21.07 -7.05 44.68
CA ALA A 212 19.80 -7.42 45.27
C ALA A 212 18.95 -8.26 44.31
N SER A 213 18.14 -9.15 44.89
CA SER A 213 17.17 -9.96 44.17
C SER A 213 15.77 -9.59 44.63
N HIS A 214 14.94 -9.15 43.68
CA HIS A 214 13.56 -8.75 43.94
C HIS A 214 12.61 -9.50 42.99
N VAL A 215 11.40 -9.75 43.47
CA VAL A 215 10.33 -10.34 42.67
C VAL A 215 9.43 -9.20 42.17
N VAL A 216 9.23 -9.11 40.86
CA VAL A 216 8.37 -8.13 40.20
C VAL A 216 7.23 -8.87 39.50
N SER A 217 5.99 -8.44 39.74
CA SER A 217 4.80 -9.11 39.18
C SER A 217 4.27 -8.34 37.98
N PHE A 218 4.18 -9.01 36.82
CA PHE A 218 3.68 -8.38 35.61
C PHE A 218 2.20 -8.74 35.36
N PRO A 219 1.34 -7.77 35.02
CA PRO A 219 -0.08 -8.01 34.81
C PRO A 219 -0.35 -8.92 33.60
N GLU A 220 -1.50 -9.61 33.60
CA GLU A 220 -1.90 -10.54 32.51
C GLU A 220 -2.02 -9.86 31.13
N LYS A 221 -2.27 -8.55 31.11
CA LYS A 221 -2.39 -7.74 29.88
C LYS A 221 -1.14 -6.94 29.56
N HIS A 222 0.04 -7.41 29.97
CA HIS A 222 1.29 -6.73 29.67
C HIS A 222 1.60 -6.76 28.16
N SER A 223 2.10 -5.66 27.59
CA SER A 223 2.39 -5.54 26.15
C SER A 223 3.44 -6.53 25.66
N ASN A 224 4.32 -6.99 26.56
CA ASN A 224 5.28 -8.05 26.27
C ASN A 224 4.69 -9.43 26.66
N PRO A 225 4.38 -10.32 25.70
CA PRO A 225 3.81 -11.64 25.97
C PRO A 225 4.75 -12.57 26.74
N ILE A 226 6.05 -12.27 26.78
CA ILE A 226 7.04 -13.05 27.55
C ILE A 226 6.90 -12.75 29.05
N LEU A 227 6.47 -11.54 29.42
CA LEU A 227 6.35 -11.08 30.81
C LEU A 227 4.91 -11.15 31.33
N ALA A 228 3.91 -11.10 30.43
CA ALA A 228 2.50 -11.08 30.79
C ALA A 228 2.10 -12.22 31.74
N GLY A 229 1.54 -11.86 32.90
CA GLY A 229 1.03 -12.80 33.91
C GLY A 229 2.11 -13.62 34.62
N LYS A 230 3.37 -13.14 34.64
CA LYS A 230 4.49 -13.83 35.27
C LYS A 230 5.11 -12.99 36.38
N ASP A 231 5.51 -13.68 37.44
CA ASP A 231 6.43 -13.15 38.44
C ASP A 231 7.87 -13.46 37.99
N ILE A 232 8.70 -12.41 37.97
CA ILE A 232 10.08 -12.44 37.47
C ILE A 232 11.03 -11.89 38.53
#